data_AF-A0A8T4XAG7-F1
#
_entry.id   AF-A0A8T4XAG7-F1
#
_cell.length_a   1.000
_cell.length_b   1.000
_cell.length_c   1.000
_cell.angle_alpha   90.00
_cell.angle_beta   90.00
_cell.angle_gamma   90.00
#
_symmetry.space_group_name_H-M   'P 1'
#
loop_
_entity.id
_entity.type
_entity.pdbx_description
1 polymer ?
#
loop_
_entity_poly.entity_id
_entity_poly.type
_entity_poly.pdbx_seq_one_letter_code
_entity_poly.pdbx_strand_id
1 'polypeptide(L)'
;MEIKSEKSIKEYLKTLPDDTIIKYYLDVEFSPFPILVIEEYTRRFKRKTKNEILKDLKFQAHLARRKTRELSNMAKKHVLVNDMTKQKSEEIIRQAKKKGVIIGGKIIKKSSDIGTKLKRGTRSGIQMGKDLKTPKHKHLELIEKLAALKKAGIITNTEFQEKKKKILSKI
;
A
#
# COMPACT_ATOMS: atom_id res chain seq x y z
N MET A 1 31.12 -6.38 8.67
CA MET A 1 30.65 -5.32 9.59
C MET A 1 30.35 -4.09 8.75
N GLU A 2 29.07 -3.70 8.59
CA GLU A 2 28.77 -2.34 8.13
C GLU A 2 29.06 -1.40 9.30
N ILE A 3 30.14 -0.64 9.20
CA ILE A 3 30.53 0.29 10.26
C ILE A 3 29.48 1.41 10.24
N LYS A 4 28.73 1.60 11.34
CA LYS A 4 27.69 2.64 11.47
C LYS A 4 28.18 4.04 11.05
N SER A 5 29.50 4.27 11.13
CA SER A 5 30.15 5.50 10.69
C SER A 5 30.11 5.72 9.18
N GLU A 6 30.31 4.70 8.34
CA GLU A 6 30.36 4.87 6.88
C GLU A 6 29.00 5.30 6.33
N LYS A 7 27.92 4.68 6.81
CA LYS A 7 26.55 5.08 6.45
C LYS A 7 26.25 6.52 6.87
N SER A 8 26.66 6.89 8.09
CA SER A 8 26.47 8.25 8.61
C SER A 8 27.23 9.28 7.79
N ILE A 9 28.46 8.97 7.35
CA ILE A 9 29.27 9.85 6.50
C ILE A 9 28.65 9.96 5.10
N LYS A 10 28.19 8.85 4.50
CA LYS A 10 27.48 8.89 3.21
C LYS A 10 26.23 9.74 3.29
N GLU A 11 25.48 9.66 4.37
CA GLU A 11 24.28 10.47 4.59
C GLU A 11 24.62 11.95 4.76
N TYR A 12 25.67 12.27 5.53
CA TYR A 12 26.20 13.63 5.63
C TYR A 12 26.67 14.18 4.27
N LEU A 13 27.44 13.42 3.51
CA LEU A 13 27.88 13.85 2.17
C LEU A 13 26.71 14.06 1.21
N LYS A 14 25.55 13.44 1.42
CA LYS A 14 24.32 13.67 0.63
C LYS A 14 23.60 14.96 1.00
N THR A 15 23.70 15.45 2.22
CA THR A 15 23.05 16.71 2.64
C THR A 15 23.84 17.94 2.20
N LEU A 16 25.13 17.78 1.90
CA LEU A 16 25.99 18.90 1.53
C LEU A 16 25.63 19.54 0.18
N PRO A 17 25.83 20.86 0.03
CA PRO A 17 25.74 21.56 -1.25
C PRO A 17 26.75 21.05 -2.27
N ASP A 18 26.41 21.20 -3.54
CA ASP A 18 27.23 20.77 -4.67
C ASP A 18 28.62 21.45 -4.69
N ASP A 19 28.68 22.75 -4.39
CA ASP A 19 29.94 23.51 -4.34
C ASP A 19 30.91 22.96 -3.28
N THR A 20 30.38 22.57 -2.12
CA THR A 20 31.17 21.97 -1.03
C THR A 20 31.72 20.61 -1.42
N ILE A 21 30.92 19.79 -2.12
CA ILE A 21 31.36 18.47 -2.62
C ILE A 21 32.45 18.62 -3.67
N ILE A 22 32.35 19.63 -4.55
CA ILE A 22 33.41 19.95 -5.52
C ILE A 22 34.71 20.31 -4.78
N LYS A 23 34.64 21.17 -3.77
CA LYS A 23 35.83 21.55 -2.97
C LYS A 23 36.48 20.35 -2.29
N TYR A 24 35.69 19.48 -1.66
CA TYR A 24 36.20 18.27 -1.02
C TYR A 24 36.79 17.27 -2.01
N TYR A 25 36.29 17.24 -3.25
CA TYR A 25 36.88 16.42 -4.30
C TYR A 25 38.20 17.00 -4.81
N LEU A 26 38.34 18.33 -4.92
CA LEU A 26 39.60 18.98 -5.28
C LEU A 26 40.68 18.72 -4.23
N ASP A 27 40.32 18.79 -2.95
CA ASP A 27 41.21 18.56 -1.81
C ASP A 27 41.14 17.10 -1.30
N VAL A 28 40.78 16.14 -2.16
CA VAL A 28 40.47 14.76 -1.74
C VAL A 28 41.64 14.05 -1.09
N GLU A 29 42.86 14.43 -1.46
CA GLU A 29 44.12 13.91 -0.90
C GLU A 29 44.24 14.19 0.61
N PHE A 30 43.58 15.24 1.09
CA PHE A 30 43.56 15.64 2.50
C PHE A 30 42.30 15.17 3.23
N SER A 31 41.38 14.48 2.54
CA SER A 31 40.17 13.95 3.15
C SER A 31 40.46 12.67 3.93
N PRO A 32 39.91 12.51 5.15
CA PRO A 32 39.98 11.24 5.88
C PRO A 32 39.18 10.11 5.21
N PHE A 33 38.26 10.44 4.29
CA PHE A 33 37.40 9.48 3.59
C PHE A 33 37.40 9.74 2.08
N PRO A 34 38.54 9.60 1.39
CA PRO A 34 38.69 10.01 -0.01
C PRO A 34 37.77 9.21 -0.94
N ILE A 35 37.64 7.90 -0.70
CA ILE A 35 36.79 7.00 -1.51
C ILE A 35 35.32 7.46 -1.48
N LEU A 36 34.80 7.78 -0.29
CA LEU A 36 33.40 8.20 -0.13
C LEU A 36 33.12 9.54 -0.82
N VAL A 37 34.07 10.47 -0.78
CA VAL A 37 33.97 11.76 -1.46
C VAL A 37 33.98 11.56 -2.99
N ILE A 38 34.86 10.70 -3.51
CA ILE A 38 34.94 10.37 -4.94
C ILE A 38 33.64 9.71 -5.42
N GLU A 39 33.09 8.76 -4.65
CA GLU A 39 31.82 8.09 -4.97
C GLU A 39 30.67 9.10 -5.06
N GLU A 40 30.52 9.97 -4.05
CA GLU A 40 29.43 10.96 -4.02
C GLU A 40 29.60 12.04 -5.09
N TYR A 41 30.83 12.50 -5.35
CA TYR A 41 31.13 13.42 -6.45
C TYR A 41 30.77 12.79 -7.80
N THR A 42 31.21 11.55 -8.05
CA THR A 42 30.93 10.84 -9.29
C THR A 42 29.44 10.58 -9.48
N ARG A 43 28.70 10.31 -8.38
CA ARG A 43 27.24 10.15 -8.40
C ARG A 43 26.52 11.43 -8.81
N ARG A 44 26.93 12.58 -8.26
CA ARG A 44 26.30 13.89 -8.50
C ARG A 44 26.67 14.48 -9.87
N PHE A 45 27.96 14.44 -10.21
CA PHE A 45 28.52 15.09 -11.38
C PHE A 45 28.84 14.11 -12.51
N LYS A 46 28.15 12.95 -12.55
CA LYS A 46 28.26 12.00 -13.65
C LYS A 46 28.06 12.76 -14.96
N ARG A 47 29.07 12.74 -15.83
CA ARG A 47 29.01 13.40 -17.13
C ARG A 47 27.81 12.86 -17.89
N LYS A 48 26.79 13.69 -18.07
CA LYS A 48 25.67 13.39 -18.96
C LYS A 48 26.24 13.14 -20.35
N THR A 49 25.68 12.16 -21.05
CA THR A 49 26.04 11.93 -22.44
C THR A 49 25.64 13.15 -23.29
N LYS A 50 26.32 13.38 -24.41
CA LYS A 50 26.00 14.48 -25.34
C LYS A 50 24.50 14.50 -25.72
N ASN A 51 23.90 13.32 -25.85
CA ASN A 51 22.47 13.15 -26.18
C ASN A 51 21.55 13.59 -25.03
N GLU A 52 21.88 13.25 -23.78
CA GLU A 52 21.14 13.68 -22.61
C GLU A 52 21.22 15.20 -22.43
N ILE A 53 22.42 15.78 -22.59
CA ILE A 53 22.62 17.23 -22.55
C ILE A 53 21.77 17.91 -23.63
N LEU A 54 21.78 17.39 -24.86
CA LEU A 54 21.00 17.96 -25.96
C LEU A 54 19.49 17.84 -25.70
N LYS A 55 19.03 16.72 -25.13
CA LYS A 55 17.63 16.50 -24.76
C LYS A 55 17.18 17.50 -23.70
N ASP A 56 17.96 17.66 -22.63
CA ASP A 56 17.68 18.61 -21.57
C ASP A 56 17.69 20.05 -22.09
N LEU A 57 18.67 20.40 -22.92
CA LEU A 57 18.75 21.72 -23.53
C LEU A 57 17.54 22.03 -24.41
N LYS A 58 17.13 21.07 -25.27
CA LYS A 58 15.92 21.19 -26.09
C LYS A 58 14.68 21.36 -25.23
N PHE A 59 14.56 20.60 -24.14
CA PHE A 59 13.44 20.71 -23.20
C PHE A 59 13.39 22.08 -22.52
N GLN A 60 14.51 22.57 -22.01
CA GLN A 60 14.61 23.89 -21.38
C GLN A 60 14.34 25.02 -22.37
N ALA A 61 14.90 24.94 -23.58
CA ALA A 61 14.62 25.91 -24.65
C ALA A 61 13.13 25.95 -25.01
N HIS A 62 12.49 24.78 -25.10
CA HIS A 62 11.05 24.69 -25.34
C HIS A 62 10.23 25.31 -24.20
N LEU A 63 10.60 25.03 -22.94
CA LEU A 63 9.93 25.59 -21.76
C LEU A 63 10.06 27.11 -21.71
N ALA A 64 11.27 27.64 -21.94
CA ALA A 64 11.54 29.07 -22.00
C ALA A 64 10.69 29.72 -23.10
N ARG A 65 10.70 29.16 -24.32
CA ARG A 65 9.88 29.66 -25.45
C ARG A 65 8.40 29.68 -25.11
N ARG A 66 7.88 28.64 -24.44
CA ARG A 66 6.48 28.59 -23.98
C ARG A 66 6.17 29.70 -22.97
N LYS A 67 7.02 29.87 -21.95
CA LYS A 67 6.86 30.94 -20.95
C LYS A 67 6.87 32.32 -21.58
N THR A 68 7.81 32.58 -22.49
CA THR A 68 7.88 33.86 -23.22
C THR A 68 6.62 34.11 -24.05
N ARG A 69 6.08 33.09 -24.72
CA ARG A 69 4.83 33.21 -25.48
C ARG A 69 3.64 33.50 -24.56
N GLU A 70 3.54 32.84 -23.41
CA GLU A 70 2.49 33.11 -22.43
C GLU A 70 2.57 34.56 -21.92
N LEU A 71 3.77 35.02 -21.56
CA LEU A 71 4.01 36.42 -21.17
C LEU A 71 3.63 37.41 -22.27
N SER A 72 4.02 37.16 -23.51
CA SER A 72 3.66 37.99 -24.66
C SER A 72 2.15 38.05 -24.88
N ASN A 73 1.45 36.92 -24.76
CA ASN A 73 0.00 36.88 -24.87
C ASN A 73 -0.71 37.62 -23.73
N MET A 74 -0.18 37.56 -22.50
CA MET A 74 -0.70 38.33 -21.38
C MET A 74 -0.53 39.83 -21.60
N ALA A 75 0.65 40.25 -22.06
CA ALA A 75 0.93 41.64 -22.39
C ALA A 75 -0.04 42.17 -23.46
N LYS A 76 -0.27 41.40 -24.54
CA LYS A 76 -1.25 41.74 -25.59
C LYS A 76 -2.69 41.87 -25.08
N LYS A 77 -3.05 41.16 -24.00
CA LYS A 77 -4.38 41.18 -23.40
C LYS A 77 -4.47 42.14 -22.21
N HIS A 78 -3.38 42.84 -21.87
CA HIS A 78 -3.29 43.69 -20.67
C HIS A 78 -3.70 42.97 -19.36
N VAL A 79 -3.39 41.67 -19.25
CA VAL A 79 -3.73 40.86 -18.08
C VAL A 79 -2.56 40.85 -17.11
N LEU A 80 -2.84 41.11 -15.82
CA LEU A 80 -1.83 41.00 -14.76
C LEU A 80 -1.50 39.53 -14.48
N VAL A 81 -0.24 39.28 -14.10
CA VAL A 81 0.25 37.93 -13.77
C VAL A 81 -0.57 37.31 -12.61
N ASN A 82 -0.98 38.14 -11.64
CA ASN A 82 -1.77 37.69 -10.49
C ASN A 82 -3.15 37.16 -10.90
N ASP A 83 -3.85 37.83 -11.82
CA ASP A 83 -5.17 37.42 -12.30
C ASP A 83 -5.09 36.12 -13.09
N MET A 84 -4.07 35.98 -13.96
CA MET A 84 -3.80 34.74 -14.68
C MET A 84 -3.47 33.59 -13.71
N THR A 85 -2.70 33.87 -12.65
CA THR A 85 -2.34 32.86 -11.63
C THR A 85 -3.59 32.41 -10.86
N LYS A 86 -4.45 33.35 -10.49
CA LYS A 86 -5.74 33.06 -9.85
C LYS A 86 -6.63 32.22 -10.77
N GLN A 87 -6.78 32.61 -12.04
CA GLN A 87 -7.57 31.88 -13.03
C GLN A 87 -7.05 30.45 -13.24
N LYS A 88 -5.73 30.27 -13.39
CA LYS A 88 -5.10 28.94 -13.50
C LYS A 88 -5.35 28.10 -12.24
N SER A 89 -5.26 28.69 -11.05
CA SER A 89 -5.51 27.99 -9.79
C SER A 89 -6.97 27.52 -9.68
N GLU A 90 -7.94 28.37 -10.05
CA GLU A 90 -9.36 28.04 -10.06
C GLU A 90 -9.66 26.92 -11.07
N GLU A 91 -9.02 26.95 -12.24
CA GLU A 91 -9.16 25.90 -13.24
C GLU A 91 -8.63 24.55 -12.74
N ILE A 92 -7.46 24.53 -12.08
CA ILE A 92 -6.90 23.32 -11.46
C ILE A 92 -7.88 22.76 -10.41
N ILE A 93 -8.41 23.62 -9.53
CA ILE A 93 -9.40 23.23 -8.52
C ILE A 93 -10.65 22.65 -9.18
N ARG A 94 -11.15 23.28 -10.24
CA ARG A 94 -12.32 22.81 -11.00
C ARG A 94 -12.07 21.44 -11.63
N GLN A 95 -10.91 21.23 -12.25
CA GLN A 95 -10.54 19.95 -12.83
C GLN A 95 -10.40 18.86 -11.75
N ALA A 96 -9.80 19.19 -10.61
CA ALA A 96 -9.68 18.28 -9.48
C ALA A 96 -11.05 17.88 -8.93
N LYS A 97 -11.97 18.84 -8.73
CA LYS A 97 -13.37 18.57 -8.33
C LYS A 97 -14.07 17.64 -9.32
N LYS A 98 -13.97 17.91 -10.63
CA LYS A 98 -14.57 17.07 -11.68
C LYS A 98 -14.02 15.64 -11.62
N LYS A 99 -12.70 15.47 -11.52
CA LYS A 99 -12.06 14.16 -11.37
C LYS A 99 -12.49 13.47 -10.08
N GLY A 100 -12.60 14.21 -8.98
CA GLY A 100 -13.07 13.74 -7.68
C GLY A 100 -14.48 13.16 -7.74
N VAL A 101 -15.42 13.86 -8.39
CA VAL A 101 -16.80 13.36 -8.59
C VAL A 101 -16.81 12.07 -9.40
N ILE A 102 -16.04 12.00 -10.49
CA ILE A 102 -15.96 10.79 -11.34
C ILE A 102 -15.40 9.60 -10.55
N ILE A 103 -14.33 9.82 -9.79
CA ILE A 103 -13.69 8.79 -8.97
C ILE A 103 -14.64 8.37 -7.84
N GLY A 104 -15.25 9.32 -7.14
CA GLY A 104 -16.24 9.06 -6.08
C GLY A 104 -17.42 8.23 -6.59
N GLY A 105 -17.97 8.56 -7.76
CA GLY A 105 -19.04 7.77 -8.39
C GLY A 105 -18.62 6.33 -8.71
N LYS A 106 -17.37 6.11 -9.18
CA LYS A 106 -16.83 4.75 -9.39
C LYS A 106 -16.68 3.98 -8.08
N ILE A 107 -16.22 4.65 -7.02
CA ILE A 107 -16.08 4.04 -5.68
C ILE A 107 -17.44 3.63 -5.13
N ILE A 108 -18.44 4.52 -5.20
CA ILE A 108 -19.80 4.24 -4.72
C ILE A 108 -20.39 3.03 -5.44
N LYS A 109 -20.33 2.98 -6.78
CA LYS A 109 -20.79 1.81 -7.55
C LYS A 109 -20.09 0.53 -7.13
N LYS A 110 -18.77 0.57 -6.96
CA LYS A 110 -18.00 -0.61 -6.52
C LYS A 110 -18.37 -1.02 -5.09
N SER A 111 -18.62 -0.07 -4.19
CA SER A 111 -19.07 -0.37 -2.82
C SER A 111 -20.46 -1.00 -2.78
N SER A 112 -21.40 -0.56 -3.64
CA SER A 112 -22.72 -1.19 -3.74
C SER A 112 -22.62 -2.61 -4.30
N ASP A 113 -21.75 -2.84 -5.28
CA ASP A 113 -21.52 -4.17 -5.85
C ASP A 113 -20.92 -5.13 -4.81
N ILE A 114 -19.99 -4.65 -3.97
CA ILE A 114 -19.44 -5.43 -2.86
C ILE A 114 -20.52 -5.72 -1.82
N GLY A 115 -21.30 -4.71 -1.42
CA GLY A 115 -22.38 -4.88 -0.44
C GLY A 115 -23.45 -5.87 -0.89
N THR A 116 -23.81 -5.88 -2.17
CA THR A 116 -24.77 -6.85 -2.72
C THR A 116 -24.20 -8.26 -2.79
N LYS A 117 -22.93 -8.44 -3.17
CA LYS A 117 -22.25 -9.74 -3.11
C LYS A 117 -22.19 -10.29 -1.68
N LEU A 118 -21.86 -9.45 -0.70
CA LEU A 118 -21.80 -9.84 0.72
C LEU A 118 -23.18 -10.31 1.23
N LYS A 119 -24.23 -9.53 0.95
CA LYS A 119 -25.61 -9.87 1.33
C LYS A 119 -26.13 -11.18 0.69
N ARG A 120 -25.70 -11.50 -0.54
CA ARG A 120 -26.04 -12.78 -1.18
C ARG A 120 -25.32 -13.96 -0.50
N GLY A 121 -24.02 -13.82 -0.21
CA GLY A 121 -23.24 -14.86 0.48
C GLY A 121 -23.73 -15.19 1.89
N THR A 122 -24.21 -14.19 2.64
CA THR A 122 -24.80 -14.43 3.98
C THR A 122 -26.17 -15.09 3.92
N ARG A 123 -26.98 -14.84 2.87
CA ARG A 123 -28.28 -15.50 2.71
C ARG A 123 -28.14 -16.97 2.31
N SER A 124 -27.15 -17.33 1.49
CA SER A 124 -26.87 -18.73 1.16
C SER A 124 -26.27 -19.53 2.32
N GLY A 125 -25.54 -18.88 3.23
CA GLY A 125 -25.00 -19.54 4.43
C GLY A 125 -26.05 -19.89 5.50
N ILE A 126 -27.12 -19.09 5.62
CA ILE A 126 -28.19 -19.31 6.61
C ILE A 126 -29.11 -20.49 6.22
N GLN A 127 -29.30 -20.76 4.92
CA GLN A 127 -30.09 -21.91 4.46
C GLN A 127 -29.36 -23.25 4.64
N MET A 128 -28.03 -23.26 4.68
CA MET A 128 -27.21 -24.48 4.80
C MET A 128 -26.97 -24.94 6.25
N GLY A 129 -27.38 -24.14 7.25
CA GLY A 129 -27.17 -24.42 8.68
C GLY A 129 -28.43 -24.83 9.46
N LYS A 130 -29.55 -25.10 8.77
CA LYS A 130 -30.83 -25.47 9.39
C LYS A 130 -31.12 -26.97 9.41
N ASP A 131 -30.12 -27.82 9.19
CA ASP A 131 -30.23 -29.23 9.58
C ASP A 131 -29.97 -29.36 11.08
N LEU A 132 -31.05 -29.17 11.85
CA LEU A 132 -31.10 -29.51 13.27
C LEU A 132 -30.68 -30.98 13.44
N LYS A 133 -29.48 -31.24 13.97
CA LYS A 133 -29.20 -32.52 14.64
C LYS A 133 -30.17 -32.65 15.81
N THR A 134 -31.27 -33.34 15.56
CA THR A 134 -32.32 -33.64 16.53
C THR A 134 -31.69 -34.28 17.78
N PRO A 135 -32.26 -34.08 18.98
CA PRO A 135 -31.72 -34.62 20.23
C PRO A 135 -31.46 -36.14 20.17
N LYS A 136 -32.24 -36.87 19.37
CA LYS A 136 -32.09 -38.31 19.12
C LYS A 136 -30.69 -38.70 18.59
N HIS A 137 -30.10 -37.92 17.68
CA HIS A 137 -28.77 -38.24 17.15
C HIS A 137 -27.67 -38.11 18.22
N LYS A 138 -27.77 -37.11 19.09
CA LYS A 138 -26.78 -36.92 20.16
C LYS A 138 -26.82 -38.05 21.19
N HIS A 139 -28.01 -38.57 21.49
CA HIS A 139 -28.15 -39.71 22.41
C HIS A 139 -27.62 -41.02 21.82
N LEU A 140 -27.80 -41.24 20.51
CA LEU A 140 -27.23 -42.41 19.81
C LEU A 140 -25.70 -42.38 19.84
N GLU A 141 -25.10 -41.23 19.57
CA GLU A 141 -23.64 -41.04 19.58
C GLU A 141 -23.04 -41.24 20.99
N LEU A 142 -23.78 -40.86 22.04
CA LEU A 142 -23.40 -41.12 23.44
C LEU A 142 -23.43 -42.62 23.78
N ILE A 143 -24.43 -43.36 23.31
CA ILE A 143 -24.51 -44.81 23.52
C ILE A 143 -23.37 -45.53 22.80
N GLU A 144 -23.01 -45.08 21.61
CA GLU A 144 -21.89 -45.63 20.83
C GLU A 144 -20.55 -45.43 21.54
N LYS A 145 -20.30 -44.22 22.07
CA LYS A 145 -19.09 -43.93 22.88
C LYS A 145 -19.04 -44.78 24.15
N LEU A 146 -20.16 -44.99 24.84
CA LEU A 146 -20.22 -45.86 26.01
C LEU A 146 -19.90 -47.33 25.66
N ALA A 147 -20.35 -47.81 24.50
CA ALA A 147 -20.07 -49.18 24.05
C ALA A 147 -18.57 -49.36 23.74
N ALA A 148 -17.92 -48.35 23.16
CA ALA A 148 -16.48 -48.35 22.94
C ALA A 148 -15.68 -48.42 24.26
N LEU A 149 -16.12 -47.69 25.29
CA LEU A 149 -15.48 -47.72 26.61
C LEU A 149 -15.62 -49.07 27.32
N LYS A 150 -16.76 -49.75 27.16
CA LYS A 150 -16.93 -51.13 27.65
C LYS A 150 -15.99 -52.09 26.90
N LYS A 151 -15.91 -51.97 25.57
CA LYS A 151 -15.00 -52.81 24.76
C LYS A 151 -13.53 -52.61 25.14
N ALA A 152 -13.16 -51.41 25.53
CA ALA A 152 -11.82 -51.08 26.02
C ALA A 152 -11.54 -51.56 27.46
N GLY A 153 -12.51 -52.18 28.14
CA GLY A 153 -12.36 -52.68 29.51
C GLY A 153 -12.32 -51.60 30.59
N ILE A 154 -12.60 -50.34 30.24
CA ILE A 154 -12.52 -49.18 31.14
C ILE A 154 -13.73 -49.14 32.10
N ILE A 155 -14.87 -49.67 31.66
CA ILE A 155 -16.09 -49.77 32.48
C ILE A 155 -16.56 -51.21 32.55
N THR A 156 -17.14 -51.58 33.69
CA THR A 156 -17.70 -52.92 33.89
C THR A 156 -19.03 -53.08 33.14
N ASN A 157 -19.43 -54.32 32.87
CA ASN A 157 -20.65 -54.59 32.11
C ASN A 157 -21.92 -54.09 32.83
N THR A 158 -21.92 -54.12 34.16
CA THR A 158 -23.02 -53.65 35.00
C THR A 158 -23.20 -52.13 34.87
N GLU A 159 -22.11 -51.37 34.98
CA GLU A 159 -22.09 -49.91 34.85
C GLU A 159 -22.52 -49.44 33.44
N PHE A 160 -22.14 -50.18 32.39
CA PHE A 160 -22.57 -49.88 31.04
C PHE A 160 -24.10 -50.02 30.88
N GLN A 161 -24.69 -51.10 31.39
CA GLN A 161 -26.13 -51.33 31.26
C GLN A 161 -26.95 -50.29 32.02
N GLU A 162 -26.50 -49.90 33.22
CA GLU A 162 -27.17 -48.89 34.02
C GLU A 162 -27.16 -47.51 33.32
N LYS A 163 -26.00 -47.09 32.80
CA LYS A 163 -25.88 -45.82 32.07
C LYS A 163 -26.62 -45.83 30.74
N LYS A 164 -26.62 -46.96 30.01
CA LYS A 164 -27.40 -47.12 28.78
C LYS A 164 -28.91 -46.99 29.06
N LYS A 165 -29.41 -47.64 30.11
CA LYS A 165 -30.83 -47.56 30.51
C LYS A 165 -31.24 -46.13 30.88
N LYS A 166 -30.37 -45.40 31.60
CA LYS A 166 -30.59 -44.00 31.98
C LYS A 166 -30.60 -43.01 30.81
N ILE A 167 -29.88 -43.32 29.73
CA ILE A 167 -29.92 -42.52 28.49
C ILE A 167 -31.18 -42.86 27.69
N LEU A 168 -31.51 -44.15 27.55
CA LEU A 168 -32.72 -44.61 26.86
C LEU A 168 -34.00 -44.10 27.53
N SER A 169 -34.03 -43.93 28.86
CA SER A 169 -35.19 -43.36 29.57
C SER A 169 -35.39 -41.86 29.34
N LYS A 170 -34.44 -41.17 28.71
CA LYS A 170 -34.50 -39.72 28.41
C LYS A 170 -34.76 -39.44 26.92
N ILE A 171 -34.80 -40.47 26.09
CA ILE A 171 -35.14 -40.43 24.66
C ILE A 171 -36.65 -40.59 24.54
#